data_AF-A0AAX0VS83-F1
#
_entry.id   AF-A0AAX0VS83-F1
#
_cell.length_a   1.000
_cell.length_b   1.000
_cell.length_c   1.000
_cell.angle_alpha   90.00
_cell.angle_beta   90.00
_cell.angle_gamma   90.00
#
_symmetry.space_group_name_H-M   'P 1'
#
loop_
_entity.id
_entity.type
_entity.pdbx_description
1 polymer ?
#
loop_
_entity_poly.entity_id
_entity_poly.type
_entity_poly.pdbx_seq_one_letter_code
_entity_poly.pdbx_strand_id
1 'polypeptide(L)'
;MNQEAFQLSALSAAELADYLRNTKGTTSPGERYARVFGLNPVEFDVYLATYRKSQSDGATTTDSEAALRFITDVLRVVLTVTETGATIEQAIGWFRQDQLLTFEGRTAEQLVSQGQVEQVLQFLASWQAGSQG
;
A
#
# COMPACT_ATOMS: atom_id res chain seq x y z
N MET A 1 -9.32 -8.33 -26.85
CA MET A 1 -8.22 -7.69 -26.10
C MET A 1 -8.13 -8.41 -24.77
N ASN A 2 -7.20 -9.36 -24.63
CA ASN A 2 -7.06 -10.14 -23.41
C ASN A 2 -6.53 -9.20 -22.32
N GLN A 3 -7.39 -8.80 -21.39
CA GLN A 3 -6.91 -8.30 -20.10
C GLN A 3 -6.26 -9.49 -19.43
N GLU A 4 -4.93 -9.57 -19.52
CA GLU A 4 -4.12 -10.44 -18.66
C GLU A 4 -4.56 -10.12 -17.23
N ALA A 5 -5.37 -11.00 -16.65
CA ALA A 5 -5.72 -10.93 -15.25
C ALA A 5 -4.40 -10.94 -14.50
N PHE A 6 -4.04 -9.81 -13.89
CA PHE A 6 -2.82 -9.67 -13.10
C PHE A 6 -2.98 -10.66 -11.94
N GLN A 7 -2.42 -11.88 -12.10
CA GLN A 7 -2.60 -12.97 -11.15
C GLN A 7 -1.74 -12.67 -9.92
N LEU A 8 -2.25 -11.85 -9.01
CA LEU A 8 -1.61 -11.54 -7.72
C LEU A 8 -1.20 -12.82 -6.97
N SER A 9 -1.92 -13.91 -7.20
CA SER A 9 -1.72 -15.24 -6.63
C SER A 9 -0.37 -15.89 -7.02
N ALA A 10 0.28 -15.46 -8.11
CA ALA A 10 1.56 -16.00 -8.58
C ALA A 10 2.74 -15.03 -8.44
N LEU A 11 2.49 -13.77 -8.06
CA LEU A 11 3.52 -12.77 -7.87
C LEU A 11 4.29 -13.02 -6.56
N SER A 12 5.62 -12.86 -6.62
CA SER A 12 6.44 -12.71 -5.43
C SER A 12 6.41 -11.27 -4.90
N ALA A 13 6.77 -11.10 -3.63
CA ALA A 13 6.95 -9.81 -2.98
C ALA A 13 7.88 -8.85 -3.77
N ALA A 14 8.96 -9.40 -4.30
CA ALA A 14 9.94 -8.63 -5.08
C ALA A 14 9.36 -8.17 -6.42
N GLU A 15 8.62 -9.05 -7.12
CA GLU A 15 7.98 -8.70 -8.39
C GLU A 15 6.87 -7.67 -8.20
N LEU A 16 6.09 -7.75 -7.12
CA LEU A 16 5.11 -6.73 -6.76
C LEU A 16 5.76 -5.36 -6.54
N ALA A 17 6.85 -5.34 -5.75
CA ALA A 17 7.57 -4.10 -5.45
C ALA A 17 8.21 -3.49 -6.70
N ASP A 18 8.82 -4.31 -7.55
CA ASP A 18 9.37 -3.86 -8.84
C ASP A 18 8.26 -3.31 -9.75
N TYR A 19 7.16 -4.07 -9.90
CA TYR A 19 6.04 -3.67 -10.73
C TYR A 19 5.44 -2.32 -10.31
N LEU A 20 5.26 -2.08 -9.01
CA LEU A 20 4.71 -0.83 -8.51
C LEU A 20 5.70 0.34 -8.55
N ARG A 21 7.00 0.08 -8.37
CA ARG A 21 8.04 1.13 -8.41
C ARG A 21 8.56 1.45 -9.82
N ASN A 22 8.32 0.59 -10.80
CA ASN A 22 8.87 0.73 -12.15
C ASN A 22 8.49 2.06 -12.82
N THR A 23 9.42 2.99 -13.01
CA THR A 23 9.13 4.29 -13.65
C THR A 23 9.28 4.26 -15.18
N LYS A 24 9.65 3.13 -15.79
CA LYS A 24 10.06 3.02 -17.20
C LYS A 24 8.90 2.77 -18.19
N GLY A 25 7.65 2.90 -17.76
CA GLY A 25 6.46 2.67 -18.59
C GLY A 25 5.64 3.93 -18.84
N THR A 26 4.63 3.83 -19.72
CA THR A 26 3.64 4.89 -19.95
C THR A 26 2.58 4.95 -18.85
N THR A 27 2.43 3.88 -18.06
CA THR A 27 1.46 3.78 -16.97
C THR A 27 1.98 4.47 -15.72
N SER A 28 1.18 5.41 -15.21
CA SER A 28 1.54 6.15 -14.00
C SER A 28 1.66 5.22 -12.79
N PRO A 29 2.42 5.59 -11.75
CA PRO A 29 2.48 4.81 -10.50
C PRO A 29 1.09 4.62 -9.87
N GLY A 30 0.22 5.63 -9.95
CA GLY A 30 -1.15 5.58 -9.46
C GLY A 30 -2.04 4.59 -10.21
N GLU A 31 -1.96 4.53 -11.54
CA GLU A 31 -2.72 3.54 -12.33
C GLU A 31 -2.29 2.10 -12.04
N ARG A 32 -0.98 1.86 -11.84
CA ARG A 32 -0.49 0.52 -11.44
C ARG A 32 -0.94 0.14 -10.05
N TYR A 33 -0.86 1.07 -9.11
CA TYR A 33 -1.41 0.89 -7.78
C TYR A 33 -2.91 0.56 -7.84
N ALA A 34 -3.69 1.37 -8.55
CA ALA A 34 -5.13 1.16 -8.71
C ALA A 34 -5.46 -0.23 -9.29
N ARG A 35 -4.70 -0.68 -10.31
CA ARG A 35 -4.86 -2.02 -10.89
C ARG A 35 -4.55 -3.15 -9.90
N VAL A 36 -3.45 -3.04 -9.16
CA VAL A 36 -3.00 -4.07 -8.21
C VAL A 36 -3.91 -4.16 -7.00
N PHE A 37 -4.27 -2.99 -6.46
CA PHE A 37 -5.06 -2.91 -5.24
C PHE A 37 -6.55 -3.05 -5.54
N GLY A 38 -7.00 -2.94 -6.79
CA GLY A 38 -8.41 -2.98 -7.15
C GLY A 38 -9.15 -1.71 -6.71
N LEU A 39 -8.48 -0.56 -6.84
CA LEU A 39 -9.04 0.78 -6.60
C LEU A 39 -9.38 1.45 -7.92
N ASN A 40 -10.26 2.43 -7.86
CA ASN A 40 -10.42 3.39 -8.95
C ASN A 40 -9.25 4.40 -8.92
N PRO A 41 -8.66 4.82 -10.06
CA PRO A 41 -7.61 5.85 -10.07
C PRO A 41 -7.98 7.14 -9.33
N VAL A 42 -9.26 7.52 -9.34
CA VAL A 42 -9.77 8.69 -8.58
C VAL A 42 -9.63 8.51 -7.07
N GLU A 43 -9.81 7.29 -6.55
CA GLU A 43 -9.61 7.01 -5.12
C GLU A 43 -8.13 7.10 -4.73
N PHE A 44 -7.24 6.67 -5.63
CA PHE A 44 -5.81 6.84 -5.44
C PHE A 44 -5.41 8.33 -5.32
N ASP A 45 -5.97 9.20 -6.16
CA ASP A 45 -5.70 10.64 -6.07
C ASP A 45 -6.13 11.24 -4.73
N VAL A 46 -7.24 10.76 -4.15
CA VAL A 46 -7.70 11.18 -2.82
C VAL A 46 -6.72 10.74 -1.72
N TYR A 47 -6.22 9.51 -1.78
CA TYR A 47 -5.19 9.03 -0.86
C TYR A 47 -3.89 9.79 -1.02
N LEU A 48 -3.46 10.04 -2.26
CA LEU A 48 -2.24 10.78 -2.54
C LEU A 48 -2.34 12.22 -2.03
N ALA A 49 -3.47 12.90 -2.22
CA ALA A 49 -3.70 14.24 -1.71
C ALA A 49 -3.69 14.29 -0.17
N THR A 50 -4.26 13.28 0.49
CA THR A 50 -4.24 13.16 1.96
C THR A 50 -2.82 12.93 2.46
N TYR A 51 -2.09 12.03 1.79
CA TYR A 51 -0.70 11.69 2.10
C TYR A 51 0.22 12.90 1.93
N ARG A 52 0.05 13.68 0.86
CA ARG A 52 0.80 14.92 0.67
C ARG A 52 0.57 15.94 1.80
N LYS A 53 -0.67 16.02 2.32
CA LYS A 53 -1.00 16.93 3.43
C LYS A 53 -0.39 16.48 4.76
N SER A 54 -0.23 15.16 4.97
CA SER A 54 0.44 14.65 6.16
C SER A 54 1.96 14.80 6.10
N GLN A 55 2.54 14.98 4.91
CA GLN A 55 3.96 15.18 4.76
C GLN A 55 4.36 16.65 4.98
N SER A 56 5.35 16.87 5.86
CA SER A 56 5.85 18.21 6.22
C SER A 56 6.51 18.97 5.05
N ASP A 57 6.82 18.29 3.93
CA ASP A 57 7.53 18.81 2.75
C ASP A 57 6.61 19.10 1.54
N GLY A 58 5.29 19.20 1.76
CA GLY A 58 4.27 19.16 0.69
C GLY A 58 4.38 20.21 -0.43
N ALA A 59 5.20 21.27 -0.26
CA ALA A 59 5.37 22.37 -1.20
C ALA A 59 6.41 22.12 -2.32
N THR A 60 7.34 21.18 -2.16
CA THR A 60 8.48 20.96 -3.07
C THR A 60 8.44 19.61 -3.78
N THR A 61 7.71 18.64 -3.23
CA THR A 61 7.59 17.28 -3.77
C THR A 61 6.66 17.24 -5.00
N THR A 62 7.10 16.64 -6.11
CA THR A 62 6.26 16.41 -7.31
C THR A 62 5.21 15.32 -7.08
N ASP A 63 4.11 15.27 -7.84
CA ASP A 63 3.10 14.20 -7.68
C ASP A 63 3.67 12.80 -7.89
N SER A 64 4.56 12.63 -8.86
CA SER A 64 5.24 11.35 -9.10
C SER A 64 6.11 10.93 -7.91
N GLU A 65 6.81 11.87 -7.29
CA GLU A 65 7.64 11.59 -6.11
C GLU A 65 6.78 11.27 -4.89
N ALA A 66 5.70 12.03 -4.66
CA ALA A 66 4.73 11.74 -3.61
C ALA A 66 4.09 10.36 -3.80
N ALA A 67 3.72 10.01 -5.04
CA ALA A 67 3.13 8.73 -5.39
C ALA A 67 4.11 7.58 -5.12
N LEU A 68 5.39 7.70 -5.51
CA LEU A 68 6.40 6.68 -5.26
C LEU A 68 6.70 6.51 -3.76
N ARG A 69 6.70 7.61 -3.00
CA ARG A 69 6.82 7.57 -1.53
C ARG A 69 5.62 6.85 -0.90
N PHE A 70 4.40 7.24 -1.27
CA PHE A 70 3.18 6.58 -0.81
C PHE A 70 3.20 5.07 -1.14
N ILE A 71 3.48 4.71 -2.40
CA ILE A 71 3.60 3.31 -2.84
C ILE A 71 4.66 2.57 -2.04
N THR A 72 5.77 3.22 -1.71
CA THR A 72 6.82 2.62 -0.88
C THR A 72 6.34 2.33 0.53
N ASP A 73 5.60 3.24 1.15
CA ASP A 73 5.03 3.03 2.48
C ASP A 73 3.94 1.94 2.47
N VAL A 74 3.09 1.91 1.45
CA VAL A 74 2.12 0.81 1.27
C VAL A 74 2.84 -0.53 1.13
N LEU A 75 3.88 -0.60 0.29
CA LEU A 75 4.68 -1.80 0.11
C LEU A 75 5.31 -2.27 1.42
N ARG A 76 5.82 -1.37 2.27
CA ARG A 76 6.37 -1.76 3.58
C ARG A 76 5.32 -2.51 4.41
N VAL A 77 4.09 -1.98 4.51
CA VAL A 77 3.02 -2.63 5.27
C VAL A 77 2.61 -3.97 4.66
N VAL A 78 2.31 -4.00 3.35
CA VAL A 78 1.86 -5.22 2.67
C VAL A 78 2.92 -6.31 2.77
N LEU A 79 4.19 -5.98 2.55
CA LEU A 79 5.27 -6.96 2.63
C LEU A 79 5.45 -7.49 4.06
N THR A 80 5.35 -6.65 5.09
CA THR A 80 5.39 -7.12 6.49
C THR A 80 4.26 -8.09 6.82
N VAL A 81 3.07 -7.93 6.23
CA VAL A 81 1.99 -8.91 6.36
C VAL A 81 2.33 -10.20 5.63
N THR A 82 2.92 -10.14 4.44
CA THR A 82 3.35 -11.36 3.73
C THR A 82 4.43 -12.15 4.48
N GLU A 83 5.26 -11.49 5.29
CA GLU A 83 6.27 -12.15 6.13
C GLU A 83 5.64 -13.07 7.19
N THR A 84 4.35 -12.94 7.51
CA THR A 84 3.65 -13.89 8.40
C THR A 84 3.17 -15.15 7.68
N GLY A 85 3.50 -15.32 6.40
CA GLY A 85 3.03 -16.43 5.56
C GLY A 85 1.71 -16.17 4.83
N ALA A 86 1.18 -14.94 4.89
CA ALA A 86 0.03 -14.54 4.09
C ALA A 86 0.42 -14.39 2.62
N THR A 87 -0.48 -14.77 1.70
CA THR A 87 -0.32 -14.47 0.27
C THR A 87 -0.45 -12.97 0.02
N ILE A 88 0.09 -12.47 -1.10
CA ILE A 88 -0.04 -11.06 -1.50
C ILE A 88 -1.51 -10.63 -1.57
N GLU A 89 -2.37 -11.48 -2.12
CA GLU A 89 -3.80 -11.21 -2.23
C GLU A 89 -4.45 -11.04 -0.84
N GLN A 90 -4.11 -11.93 0.11
CA GLN A 90 -4.58 -11.81 1.50
C GLN A 90 -4.04 -10.56 2.18
N ALA A 91 -2.76 -10.23 1.98
CA ALA A 91 -2.15 -9.03 2.54
C ALA A 91 -2.79 -7.74 2.00
N ILE A 92 -3.06 -7.68 0.69
CA ILE A 92 -3.79 -6.56 0.06
C ILE A 92 -5.24 -6.50 0.56
N GLY A 93 -5.92 -7.64 0.67
CA GLY A 93 -7.28 -7.73 1.20
C GLY A 93 -7.36 -7.17 2.62
N TRP A 94 -6.47 -7.63 3.51
CA TRP A 94 -6.36 -7.11 4.87
C TRP A 94 -6.07 -5.60 4.88
N PHE A 95 -5.08 -5.17 4.09
CA PHE A 95 -4.65 -3.77 4.04
C PHE A 95 -5.79 -2.81 3.68
N ARG A 96 -6.66 -3.22 2.77
CA ARG A 96 -7.75 -2.38 2.24
C ARG A 96 -9.06 -2.51 2.98
N GLN A 97 -9.38 -3.70 3.48
CA GLN A 97 -10.74 -4.03 3.91
C GLN A 97 -10.84 -4.23 5.42
N ASP A 98 -9.74 -4.61 6.07
CA ASP A 98 -9.77 -4.94 7.48
C ASP A 98 -9.77 -3.66 8.33
N GLN A 99 -10.81 -3.51 9.14
CA GLN A 99 -10.96 -2.36 10.03
C GLN A 99 -10.20 -2.61 11.33
N LEU A 100 -9.15 -1.83 11.54
CA LEU A 100 -8.32 -1.98 12.72
C LEU A 100 -8.98 -1.24 13.89
N LEU A 101 -9.59 -1.99 14.82
CA LEU A 101 -10.29 -1.43 15.98
C LEU A 101 -9.38 -0.55 16.86
N THR A 102 -8.10 -0.90 16.96
CA THR A 102 -7.07 -0.10 17.65
C THR A 102 -6.92 1.30 17.06
N PHE A 103 -7.29 1.48 15.79
CA PHE A 103 -7.20 2.72 15.04
C PHE A 103 -8.58 3.27 14.68
N GLU A 104 -9.55 3.19 15.61
CA GLU A 104 -10.89 3.73 15.43
C GLU A 104 -11.67 3.11 14.25
N GLY A 105 -11.33 1.87 13.86
CA GLY A 105 -11.95 1.19 12.72
C GLY A 105 -11.45 1.64 11.35
N ARG A 106 -10.33 2.38 11.30
CA ARG A 106 -9.65 2.73 10.05
C ARG A 106 -8.93 1.52 9.47
N THR A 107 -8.83 1.46 8.14
CA THR A 107 -8.06 0.44 7.44
C THR A 107 -6.58 0.84 7.39
N ALA A 108 -5.68 -0.14 7.18
CA ALA A 108 -4.25 0.15 7.05
C ALA A 108 -3.97 1.10 5.88
N GLU A 109 -4.73 1.01 4.78
CA GLU A 109 -4.71 1.93 3.65
C GLU A 109 -4.95 3.39 4.06
N GLN A 110 -6.00 3.62 4.86
CA GLN A 110 -6.33 4.95 5.37
C GLN A 110 -5.23 5.49 6.28
N LEU A 111 -4.64 4.65 7.14
CA LEU A 111 -3.56 5.05 8.04
C LEU A 111 -2.30 5.44 7.27
N VAL A 112 -1.91 4.65 6.27
CA VAL A 112 -0.77 4.99 5.41
C VAL A 112 -1.03 6.30 4.67
N SER A 113 -2.25 6.52 4.16
CA SER A 113 -2.61 7.80 3.51
C SER A 113 -2.55 9.01 4.46
N GLN A 114 -2.56 8.80 5.77
CA GLN A 114 -2.43 9.85 6.78
C GLN A 114 -0.99 9.99 7.30
N GLY A 115 -0.03 9.32 6.66
CA GLY A 115 1.38 9.33 7.08
C GLY A 115 1.66 8.45 8.30
N GLN A 116 0.71 7.61 8.72
CA GLN A 116 0.81 6.78 9.93
C GLN A 116 1.42 5.39 9.68
N VAL A 117 2.26 5.24 8.65
CA VAL A 117 2.88 3.97 8.26
C VAL A 117 3.63 3.31 9.42
N GLU A 118 4.41 4.09 10.18
CA GLU A 118 5.19 3.57 11.30
C GLU A 118 4.28 3.03 12.42
N GLN A 119 3.11 3.62 12.64
CA GLN A 119 2.15 3.12 13.63
C GLN A 119 1.55 1.78 13.21
N VAL A 120 1.25 1.61 11.91
CA VAL A 120 0.77 0.33 11.36
C VAL A 120 1.85 -0.75 11.49
N LEU A 121 3.11 -0.44 11.17
CA LEU A 121 4.24 -1.38 11.30
C LEU A 121 4.49 -1.79 12.76
N GLN A 122 4.40 -0.85 13.71
CA GLN A 122 4.50 -1.16 15.14
C GLN A 122 3.34 -2.04 15.64
N PHE A 123 2.13 -1.80 15.14
CA PHE A 123 0.98 -2.66 15.41
C PHE A 123 1.21 -4.08 14.88
N LEU A 124 1.68 -4.23 13.64
CA LEU A 124 2.01 -5.53 13.05
C LEU A 124 3.11 -6.27 13.84
N ALA A 125 4.18 -5.57 14.23
CA ALA A 125 5.24 -6.15 15.05
C ALA A 125 4.71 -6.64 16.41
N SER A 126 3.85 -5.87 17.06
CA SER A 126 3.21 -6.25 18.33
C SER A 126 2.26 -7.44 18.16
N TRP A 127 1.50 -7.47 17.06
CA TRP A 127 0.60 -8.57 16.72
C TRP A 127 1.36 -9.88 16.46
N GLN A 128 2.46 -9.80 15.70
CA GLN A 128 3.36 -10.93 15.46
C GLN A 128 3.99 -11.45 16.75
N ALA A 129 4.42 -10.56 17.65
CA ALA A 129 4.99 -10.95 18.94
C ALA A 129 3.96 -11.63 19.86
N GLY A 130 2.71 -11.13 19.88
CA GLY A 130 1.63 -11.70 20.67
C GLY A 130 1.10 -13.04 20.14
N SER A 131 1.16 -13.27 18.82
CA SER A 131 0.74 -14.54 18.21
C SER A 131 1.74 -15.69 18.40
N GLN A 132 2.96 -15.40 18.86
CA GLN A 132 4.00 -16.40 19.13
C GLN A 132 4.08 -16.82 20.62
N GLY A 133 3.23 -16.24 21.47
CA GLY A 133 3.18 -16.48 22.92
C GLY A 133 2.13 -17.50 23.35
#